data_AF-A0A7S1GE84-F1
#
_entry.id   AF-A0A7S1GE84-F1
#
_cell.length_a   1.000
_cell.length_b   1.000
_cell.length_c   1.000
_cell.angle_alpha   90.00
_cell.angle_beta   90.00
_cell.angle_gamma   90.00
#
_symmetry.space_group_name_H-M   'P 1'
#
loop_
_entity.id
_entity.type
_entity.pdbx_description
1 polymer ?
#
loop_
_entity_poly.entity_id
_entity_poly.type
_entity_poly.pdbx_seq_one_letter_code
_entity_poly.pdbx_strand_id
1 'polypeptide(L)'
;MLSLIVNTAGLRPVEPKEFYDKQTIDEHWKLMRVNPVFRTEILKSIKPLRESSSYDELAKYVSPPYTDDRFPTLPSFERHVNRNMANKVPRAQLELFRRNVINFKAGLDKRNRRFFCNDKGRRIVFERNLVPCSTTLIIVPDALLEHWAEQIRRHVKLDVFGDFPGSDAGVVYIDGVGDLSSARFPLNHRTMELPSLFELVNYLMVVVPFSRIKQQYYLRKRRRKEDVDDVTGGENGTESSPLLQMRWFRIVVDEGHELGENEAGNDITAFINVLAAERRWVMSGTPTTGDEDSKGFNDVGLTQLQRLLLFLRHEEYGTTKVETLETQSSGSSSGRKQGKAKAKSEWDTMVKIPFLNQQDAGREELFRVLREVMVMHKKQDIGLPKPVFKQGEVTVHIPQEVGSHIVNAVKTGRIFTDTYEKLT
;
A
#
# COMPACT_ATOMS: atom_id res chain seq x y z
N MET A 1 -15.37 1.18 -9.22
CA MET A 1 -14.23 1.65 -8.39
C MET A 1 -13.97 3.15 -8.47
N LEU A 2 -13.84 3.75 -9.66
CA LEU A 2 -13.55 5.20 -9.81
C LEU A 2 -14.51 6.12 -9.04
N SER A 3 -15.82 5.85 -9.09
CA SER A 3 -16.82 6.59 -8.30
C SER A 3 -16.51 6.59 -6.79
N LEU A 4 -16.05 5.45 -6.24
CA LEU A 4 -15.67 5.37 -4.83
C LEU A 4 -14.40 6.19 -4.53
N ILE A 5 -13.49 6.36 -5.48
CA ILE A 5 -12.30 7.22 -5.31
C ILE A 5 -12.74 8.67 -5.24
N VAL A 6 -13.49 9.11 -6.25
CA VAL A 6 -14.04 10.46 -6.40
C VAL A 6 -14.88 10.90 -5.19
N ASN A 7 -15.80 10.04 -4.72
CA ASN A 7 -16.67 10.35 -3.57
C ASN A 7 -15.92 10.53 -2.24
N THR A 8 -14.66 10.12 -2.18
CA THR A 8 -13.81 10.23 -0.98
C THR A 8 -12.59 11.11 -1.23
N ALA A 9 -12.58 11.87 -2.32
CA ALA A 9 -11.49 12.77 -2.65
C ALA A 9 -11.24 13.75 -1.50
N GLY A 10 -9.96 14.01 -1.20
CA GLY A 10 -9.54 14.89 -0.11
C GLY A 10 -9.63 14.29 1.30
N LEU A 11 -10.33 13.16 1.51
CA LEU A 11 -10.31 12.47 2.80
C LEU A 11 -8.92 11.89 3.07
N ARG A 12 -8.43 12.07 4.30
CA ARG A 12 -7.13 11.56 4.75
C ARG A 12 -7.33 10.46 5.80
N PRO A 13 -6.35 9.57 5.99
CA PRO A 13 -6.35 8.62 7.09
C PRO A 13 -6.52 9.35 8.43
N VAL A 14 -7.59 9.01 9.16
CA VAL A 14 -7.89 9.62 10.45
C VAL A 14 -7.30 8.75 11.56
N GLU A 15 -7.00 9.38 12.69
CA GLU A 15 -6.66 8.66 13.91
C GLU A 15 -7.96 8.17 14.60
N PRO A 16 -8.11 6.85 14.85
CA PRO A 16 -9.22 6.31 15.61
C PRO A 16 -9.30 6.98 16.98
N LYS A 17 -10.53 7.26 17.45
CA LYS A 17 -10.75 8.00 18.70
C LYS A 17 -10.22 7.27 19.92
N GLU A 18 -10.23 5.94 19.86
CA GLU A 18 -9.86 5.01 20.91
C GLU A 18 -8.34 4.84 21.03
N PHE A 19 -7.57 5.37 20.08
CA PHE A 19 -6.16 5.07 20.01
C PHE A 19 -5.34 5.72 21.12
N TYR A 20 -5.57 7.01 21.36
CA TYR A 20 -4.91 7.74 22.42
C TYR A 20 -5.89 8.03 23.54
N ASP A 21 -5.40 7.94 24.76
CA ASP A 21 -6.08 8.56 25.89
C ASP A 21 -6.00 10.08 25.80
N LYS A 22 -7.02 10.71 25.21
CA LYS A 22 -7.10 12.17 25.13
C LYS A 22 -7.08 12.84 26.50
N GLN A 23 -7.77 12.27 27.50
CA GLN A 23 -7.82 12.86 28.84
C GLN A 23 -6.44 12.86 29.49
N THR A 24 -5.75 11.72 29.47
CA THR A 24 -4.39 11.62 30.00
C THR A 24 -3.40 12.50 29.25
N ILE A 25 -3.49 12.58 27.92
CA ILE A 25 -2.63 13.47 27.13
C ILE A 25 -2.86 14.93 27.53
N ASP A 26 -4.11 15.36 27.66
CA ASP A 26 -4.44 16.73 28.04
C ASP A 26 -3.99 17.05 29.48
N GLU A 27 -4.13 16.12 30.42
CA GLU A 27 -3.62 16.26 31.79
C GLU A 27 -2.10 16.39 31.83
N HIS A 28 -1.37 15.53 31.11
CA HIS A 28 0.09 15.66 31.06
C HIS A 28 0.54 16.91 30.33
N TRP A 29 -0.14 17.30 29.26
CA TRP A 29 0.17 18.55 28.56
C TRP A 29 0.04 19.74 29.51
N LYS A 30 -1.01 19.79 30.36
CA LYS A 30 -1.15 20.82 31.40
C LYS A 30 0.01 20.83 32.39
N LEU A 31 0.46 19.67 32.86
CA LEU A 31 1.63 19.58 33.76
C LEU A 31 2.93 20.03 33.06
N MET A 32 3.08 19.70 31.78
CA MET A 32 4.24 20.11 30.99
C MET A 32 4.34 21.61 30.81
N ARG A 33 3.21 22.29 30.63
CA ARG A 33 3.15 23.74 30.43
C ARG A 33 3.81 24.51 31.57
N VAL A 34 3.77 24.00 32.80
CA VAL A 34 4.27 24.68 34.00
C VAL A 34 5.63 24.17 34.49
N ASN A 35 6.13 23.05 33.97
CA ASN A 35 7.33 22.41 34.48
C ASN A 35 8.53 22.59 33.50
N PRO A 36 9.64 23.23 33.93
CA PRO A 36 10.79 23.54 33.08
C PRO A 36 11.52 22.30 32.54
N VAL A 37 11.42 21.13 33.20
CA VAL A 37 12.08 19.89 32.77
C VAL A 37 11.64 19.49 31.34
N PHE A 38 10.41 19.82 30.99
CA PHE A 38 9.83 19.49 29.70
C PHE A 38 10.28 20.38 28.54
N ARG A 39 11.05 21.43 28.81
CA ARG A 39 11.69 22.25 27.78
C ARG A 39 12.51 21.40 26.82
N THR A 40 13.20 20.40 27.34
CA THR A 40 14.02 19.47 26.54
C THR A 40 13.19 18.75 25.49
N GLU A 41 11.99 18.28 25.82
CA GLU A 41 11.11 17.56 24.88
C GLU A 41 10.55 18.49 23.80
N ILE A 42 10.16 19.72 24.16
CA ILE A 42 9.74 20.72 23.17
C ILE A 42 10.88 21.07 22.22
N LEU A 43 12.08 21.35 22.75
CA LEU A 43 13.25 21.68 21.94
C LEU A 43 13.69 20.53 21.05
N LYS A 44 13.60 19.28 21.53
CA LYS A 44 13.79 18.08 20.71
C LYS A 44 12.78 18.04 19.57
N SER A 45 11.51 18.35 19.83
CA SER A 45 10.47 18.31 18.80
C SER A 45 10.74 19.29 17.66
N ILE A 46 11.14 20.53 17.96
CA ILE A 46 11.42 21.58 16.97
C ILE A 46 12.87 21.58 16.45
N LYS A 47 13.75 20.69 16.94
CA LYS A 47 15.16 20.59 16.50
C LYS A 47 15.35 20.58 14.97
N PRO A 48 14.51 19.91 14.15
CA PRO A 48 14.65 19.94 12.70
C PRO A 48 14.55 21.32 12.05
N LEU A 49 14.04 22.32 12.77
CA LEU A 49 13.75 23.66 12.26
C LEU A 49 14.88 24.67 12.54
N ARG A 50 16.01 24.20 13.09
CA ARG A 50 17.15 25.02 13.57
C ARG A 50 17.81 25.87 12.50
N GLU A 51 17.75 25.44 11.24
CA GLU A 51 18.37 26.15 10.12
C GLU A 51 17.62 27.44 9.76
N SER A 52 16.40 27.62 10.26
CA SER A 52 15.63 28.84 10.04
C SER A 52 16.14 29.99 10.89
N SER A 53 16.25 31.18 10.29
CA SER A 53 16.56 32.42 11.01
C SER A 53 15.55 32.77 12.11
N SER A 54 14.32 32.28 12.02
CA SER A 54 13.27 32.48 13.05
C SER A 54 13.31 31.44 14.18
N TYR A 55 14.25 30.49 14.17
CA TYR A 55 14.29 29.40 15.14
C TYR A 55 14.46 29.89 16.58
N ASP A 56 15.40 30.79 16.84
CA ASP A 56 15.70 31.21 18.21
C ASP A 56 14.54 31.96 18.87
N GLU A 57 13.84 32.79 18.09
CA GLU A 57 12.63 33.48 18.55
C GLU A 57 11.50 32.47 18.84
N LEU A 58 11.26 31.54 17.91
CA LEU A 58 10.28 30.48 18.08
C LEU A 58 10.60 29.63 19.32
N ALA A 59 11.84 29.16 19.45
CA ALA A 59 12.29 28.28 20.54
C ALA A 59 12.13 28.95 21.90
N LYS A 60 12.41 30.26 22.00
CA LYS A 60 12.14 31.06 23.20
C LYS A 60 10.64 31.15 23.49
N TYR A 61 9.82 31.42 22.47
CA TYR A 61 8.37 31.62 22.64
C TYR A 61 7.61 30.34 23.02
N VAL A 62 8.03 29.19 22.48
CA VAL A 62 7.36 27.89 22.69
C VAL A 62 7.99 27.04 23.79
N SER A 63 9.03 27.50 24.49
CA SER A 63 9.62 26.74 25.59
C SER A 63 8.84 26.95 26.90
N PRO A 64 8.42 25.87 27.61
CA PRO A 64 7.90 26.00 28.97
C PRO A 64 9.04 26.39 29.95
N PRO A 65 8.70 26.94 31.14
CA PRO A 65 7.35 27.10 31.67
C PRO A 65 6.63 28.32 31.07
N TYR A 66 5.34 28.19 30.79
CA TYR A 66 4.49 29.29 30.34
C TYR A 66 3.86 29.99 31.54
N THR A 67 3.89 31.32 31.51
CA THR A 67 3.26 32.17 32.53
C THR A 67 1.82 32.55 32.19
N ASP A 68 1.33 32.19 31.01
CA ASP A 68 0.02 32.54 30.48
C ASP A 68 -0.70 31.32 29.85
N ASP A 69 -1.87 31.58 29.26
CA ASP A 69 -2.71 30.57 28.62
C ASP A 69 -2.30 30.16 27.20
N ARG A 70 -1.06 30.47 26.79
CA ARG A 70 -0.59 30.04 25.47
C ARG A 70 -0.51 28.51 25.40
N PHE A 71 -0.89 28.01 24.23
CA PHE A 71 -0.92 26.59 23.89
C PHE A 71 -1.74 25.72 24.87
N PRO A 72 -3.05 25.98 25.04
CA PRO A 72 -3.88 25.25 26.00
C PRO A 72 -3.94 23.74 25.71
N THR A 73 -3.71 23.33 24.45
CA THR A 73 -3.69 21.93 24.02
C THR A 73 -2.48 21.64 23.12
N LEU A 74 -2.04 20.39 23.05
CA LEU A 74 -0.97 19.98 22.15
C LEU A 74 -1.25 20.36 20.67
N PRO A 75 -2.46 20.14 20.11
CA PRO A 75 -2.78 20.61 18.76
C PRO A 75 -2.65 22.13 18.56
N SER A 76 -2.85 22.95 19.60
CA SER A 76 -2.67 24.40 19.50
C SER A 76 -1.20 24.81 19.40
N PHE A 77 -0.29 24.09 20.07
CA PHE A 77 1.16 24.22 19.89
C PHE A 77 1.58 23.83 18.48
N GLU A 78 1.15 22.67 18.01
CA GLU A 78 1.46 22.19 16.65
C GLU A 78 1.03 23.19 15.58
N ARG A 79 -0.19 23.72 15.70
CA ARG A 79 -0.73 24.69 14.75
C ARG A 79 0.09 25.98 14.72
N HIS A 80 0.57 26.43 15.87
CA HIS A 80 1.39 27.62 15.96
C HIS A 80 2.76 27.44 15.30
N VAL A 81 3.46 26.34 15.61
CA VAL A 81 4.76 26.04 14.98
C VAL A 81 4.61 25.92 13.48
N ASN A 82 3.63 25.15 13.00
CA ASN A 82 3.36 25.01 11.57
C ASN A 82 3.06 26.35 10.91
N ARG A 83 2.20 27.19 11.50
CA ARG A 83 1.87 28.51 10.93
C ARG A 83 3.10 29.43 10.81
N ASN A 84 3.98 29.41 11.80
CA ASN A 84 5.16 30.28 11.81
C ASN A 84 6.26 29.79 10.87
N MET A 85 6.34 28.47 10.63
CA MET A 85 7.46 27.84 9.93
C MET A 85 7.13 27.36 8.53
N ALA A 86 5.84 27.19 8.16
CA ALA A 86 5.42 26.61 6.89
C ALA A 86 6.09 27.24 5.65
N ASN A 87 6.27 28.57 5.66
CA ASN A 87 6.88 29.31 4.55
C ASN A 87 8.37 29.63 4.75
N LYS A 88 8.96 29.18 5.87
CA LYS A 88 10.33 29.52 6.27
C LYS A 88 11.29 28.33 6.22
N VAL A 89 10.77 27.12 6.09
CA VAL A 89 11.56 25.89 6.08
C VAL A 89 11.04 24.90 5.03
N PRO A 90 11.88 24.00 4.52
CA PRO A 90 11.44 22.94 3.63
C PRO A 90 10.37 22.04 4.28
N ARG A 91 9.44 21.54 3.45
CA ARG A 91 8.36 20.63 3.87
C ARG A 91 8.89 19.37 4.57
N ALA A 92 10.08 18.89 4.18
CA ALA A 92 10.76 17.78 4.83
C ALA A 92 11.09 18.05 6.31
N GLN A 93 11.50 19.28 6.65
CA GLN A 93 11.78 19.65 8.05
C GLN A 93 10.49 19.72 8.88
N LEU A 94 9.38 20.20 8.29
CA LEU A 94 8.06 20.18 8.93
C LEU A 94 7.56 18.75 9.18
N GLU A 95 7.84 17.81 8.27
CA GLU A 95 7.51 16.40 8.48
C GLU A 95 8.34 15.76 9.59
N LEU A 96 9.62 16.12 9.72
CA LEU A 96 10.44 15.69 10.86
C LEU A 96 9.90 16.26 12.17
N PHE A 97 9.49 17.54 12.19
CA PHE A 97 8.80 18.13 13.34
C PHE A 97 7.52 17.36 13.69
N ARG A 98 6.64 17.08 12.72
CA ARG A 98 5.41 16.30 12.93
C ARG A 98 5.71 14.92 13.53
N ARG A 99 6.71 14.21 13.00
CA ARG A 99 7.14 12.89 13.52
C ARG A 99 7.61 12.98 14.97
N ASN A 100 8.40 14.01 15.29
CA ASN A 100 8.83 14.22 16.67
C ASN A 100 7.64 14.50 17.60
N VAL A 101 6.65 15.28 17.15
CA VAL A 101 5.44 15.55 17.93
C VAL A 101 4.60 14.28 18.13
N ILE A 102 4.51 13.38 17.15
CA ILE A 102 3.81 12.10 17.31
C ILE A 102 4.49 11.22 18.36
N ASN A 103 5.82 11.10 18.29
CA ASN A 103 6.59 10.34 19.28
C ASN A 103 6.44 10.95 20.68
N PHE A 104 6.49 12.28 20.76
CA PHE A 104 6.25 13.04 21.97
C PHE A 104 4.85 12.79 22.54
N LYS A 105 3.79 12.91 21.72
CA LYS A 105 2.38 12.63 22.07
C LYS A 105 2.21 11.20 22.59
N ALA A 106 2.88 10.23 21.97
CA ALA A 106 2.86 8.84 22.43
C ALA A 106 3.48 8.67 23.83
N GLY A 107 4.53 9.43 24.15
CA GLY A 107 5.13 9.44 25.49
C GLY A 107 4.21 9.98 26.59
N LEU A 108 3.24 10.83 26.22
CA LEU A 108 2.24 11.40 27.13
C LEU A 108 1.09 10.45 27.44
N ASP A 109 0.92 9.34 26.72
CA ASP A 109 -0.16 8.40 27.00
C ASP A 109 0.27 7.34 28.05
N LYS A 110 -0.26 7.44 29.27
CA LYS A 110 -0.01 6.47 30.36
C LYS A 110 -0.66 5.12 30.11
N ARG A 111 -1.86 5.06 29.50
CA ARG A 111 -2.62 3.81 29.32
C ARG A 111 -1.88 2.83 28.41
N ASN A 112 -1.24 3.37 27.38
CA ASN A 112 -0.80 2.55 26.26
C ASN A 112 0.72 2.32 26.17
N ARG A 113 1.53 2.65 27.19
CA ARG A 113 2.97 2.34 27.17
C ARG A 113 3.24 0.86 26.86
N ARG A 114 2.50 -0.06 27.49
CA ARG A 114 2.59 -1.51 27.19
C ARG A 114 2.10 -1.88 25.79
N PHE A 115 1.03 -1.24 25.31
CA PHE A 115 0.50 -1.46 23.97
C PHE A 115 1.49 -0.99 22.90
N PHE A 116 2.09 0.19 23.05
CA PHE A 116 3.09 0.74 22.13
C PHE A 116 4.39 -0.06 22.08
N CYS A 117 4.71 -0.84 23.11
CA CYS A 117 5.86 -1.73 23.13
C CYS A 117 5.63 -3.04 22.34
N ASN A 118 4.38 -3.49 22.16
CA ASN A 118 4.08 -4.70 21.39
C ASN A 118 4.20 -4.43 19.87
N ASP A 119 4.32 -5.48 19.04
CA ASP A 119 4.52 -5.31 17.59
C ASP A 119 3.34 -4.62 16.88
N LYS A 120 2.11 -4.79 17.37
CA LYS A 120 0.92 -4.13 16.85
C LYS A 120 0.98 -2.62 17.09
N GLY A 121 1.25 -2.20 18.32
CA GLY A 121 1.45 -0.81 18.70
C GLY A 121 2.65 -0.20 17.98
N ARG A 122 3.78 -0.91 17.89
CA ARG A 122 4.96 -0.49 17.12
C ARG A 122 4.63 -0.30 15.64
N ARG A 123 3.88 -1.22 15.02
CA ARG A 123 3.46 -1.09 13.61
C ARG A 123 2.48 0.07 13.42
N ILE A 124 1.50 0.24 14.30
CA ILE A 124 0.55 1.34 14.18
C ILE A 124 1.25 2.69 14.36
N VAL A 125 2.15 2.82 15.34
CA VAL A 125 2.99 4.02 15.52
C VAL A 125 3.85 4.26 14.30
N PHE A 126 4.50 3.21 13.77
CA PHE A 126 5.27 3.30 12.53
C PHE A 126 4.41 3.82 11.37
N GLU A 127 3.23 3.25 11.13
CA GLU A 127 2.34 3.67 10.03
C GLU A 127 1.85 5.12 10.21
N ARG A 128 1.69 5.61 11.45
CA ARG A 128 1.31 7.01 11.70
C ARG A 128 2.46 8.01 11.64
N ASN A 129 3.69 7.54 11.82
CA ASN A 129 4.90 8.32 11.56
C ASN A 129 5.13 8.57 10.06
N LEU A 130 4.49 7.79 9.18
CA LEU A 130 4.48 8.07 7.74
C LEU A 130 3.65 9.30 7.39
N VAL A 131 3.85 9.87 6.21
CA VAL A 131 3.11 11.05 5.74
C VAL A 131 1.69 10.61 5.34
N PRO A 132 0.63 11.06 6.04
CA PRO A 132 -0.73 10.71 5.66
C PRO A 132 -1.13 11.45 4.38
N CYS A 133 -1.62 10.72 3.38
CA CYS A 133 -2.09 11.31 2.12
C CYS A 133 -3.55 10.94 1.83
N SER A 134 -4.25 11.78 1.06
CA SER A 134 -5.59 11.48 0.52
C SER A 134 -5.54 10.64 -0.75
N THR A 135 -4.34 10.39 -1.28
CA THR A 135 -4.10 9.73 -2.55
C THR A 135 -4.53 8.27 -2.53
N THR A 136 -5.13 7.83 -3.64
CA THR A 136 -5.36 6.41 -3.93
C THR A 136 -4.24 5.88 -4.81
N LEU A 137 -3.50 4.88 -4.32
CA LEU A 137 -2.54 4.10 -5.11
C LEU A 137 -3.28 2.99 -5.84
N ILE A 138 -3.19 2.95 -7.16
CA ILE A 138 -3.77 1.92 -8.02
C ILE A 138 -2.60 1.12 -8.62
N ILE A 139 -2.55 -0.18 -8.32
CA ILE A 139 -1.55 -1.10 -8.83
C ILE A 139 -2.21 -1.94 -9.91
N VAL A 140 -1.62 -1.97 -11.10
CA VAL A 140 -2.24 -2.57 -12.30
C VAL A 140 -1.23 -3.44 -13.07
N PRO A 141 -1.69 -4.42 -13.85
CA PRO A 141 -0.85 -5.04 -14.88
C PRO A 141 -0.28 -4.02 -15.85
N ASP A 142 0.96 -4.23 -16.30
CA ASP A 142 1.64 -3.36 -17.27
C ASP A 142 0.80 -3.14 -18.53
N ALA A 143 0.15 -4.19 -19.04
CA ALA A 143 -0.71 -4.13 -20.22
C ALA A 143 -2.00 -3.31 -20.03
N LEU A 144 -2.42 -3.07 -18.78
CA LEU A 144 -3.66 -2.33 -18.47
C LEU A 144 -3.39 -0.86 -18.11
N LEU A 145 -2.13 -0.41 -18.06
CA LEU A 145 -1.79 0.95 -17.64
C LEU A 145 -2.45 2.02 -18.54
N GLU A 146 -2.35 1.85 -19.86
CA GLU A 146 -2.99 2.76 -20.83
C GLU A 146 -4.51 2.74 -20.73
N HIS A 147 -5.09 1.54 -20.63
CA HIS A 147 -6.53 1.39 -20.45
C HIS A 147 -7.01 2.11 -19.18
N TRP A 148 -6.31 2.00 -18.05
CA TRP A 148 -6.65 2.73 -16.83
C TRP A 148 -6.59 4.25 -17.03
N ALA A 149 -5.56 4.76 -17.70
CA ALA A 149 -5.45 6.18 -18.01
C ALA A 149 -6.63 6.68 -18.86
N GLU A 150 -7.04 5.93 -19.88
CA GLU A 150 -8.22 6.25 -20.71
C GLU A 150 -9.52 6.20 -19.91
N GLN A 151 -9.73 5.15 -19.11
CA GLN A 151 -10.94 4.99 -18.30
C GLN A 151 -11.07 6.11 -17.27
N ILE A 152 -9.95 6.52 -16.64
CA ILE A 152 -9.94 7.66 -15.72
C ILE A 152 -10.33 8.95 -16.47
N ARG A 153 -9.71 9.22 -17.63
CA ARG A 153 -9.99 10.43 -18.43
C ARG A 153 -11.44 10.49 -18.90
N ARG A 154 -12.02 9.35 -19.25
CA ARG A 154 -13.40 9.24 -19.76
C ARG A 154 -14.46 9.37 -18.67
N HIS A 155 -14.19 8.82 -17.49
CA HIS A 155 -15.21 8.62 -16.45
C HIS A 155 -15.06 9.53 -15.23
N VAL A 156 -14.00 10.33 -15.15
CA VAL A 156 -13.78 11.29 -14.06
C VAL A 156 -13.70 12.70 -14.65
N LYS A 157 -14.49 13.63 -14.10
CA LYS A 157 -14.33 15.08 -14.35
C LYS A 157 -13.13 15.58 -13.55
N LEU A 158 -11.94 15.48 -14.15
CA LEU A 158 -10.66 15.79 -13.49
C LEU A 158 -10.51 17.28 -13.17
N ASP A 159 -11.08 18.17 -13.98
CA ASP A 159 -11.11 19.62 -13.82
C ASP A 159 -11.74 20.11 -12.50
N VAL A 160 -12.60 19.28 -11.89
CA VAL A 160 -13.19 19.54 -10.57
C VAL A 160 -12.19 19.35 -9.43
N PHE A 161 -11.13 18.58 -9.67
CA PHE A 161 -10.13 18.19 -8.65
C PHE A 161 -8.78 18.87 -8.83
N GLY A 162 -8.57 19.62 -9.92
CA GLY A 162 -7.29 20.29 -10.16
C GLY A 162 -7.12 21.53 -9.29
N ASP A 163 -5.86 21.94 -9.14
CA ASP A 163 -5.48 23.09 -8.30
C ASP A 163 -6.03 24.42 -8.83
N PHE A 164 -6.34 24.50 -10.12
CA PHE A 164 -6.86 25.68 -10.79
C PHE A 164 -8.20 25.38 -11.49
N PRO A 165 -9.16 26.32 -11.47
CA PRO A 165 -10.44 26.14 -12.16
C PRO A 165 -10.24 25.78 -13.64
N GLY A 166 -10.79 24.64 -14.07
CA GLY A 166 -10.70 24.18 -15.45
C GLY A 166 -9.40 23.47 -15.83
N SER A 167 -8.47 23.29 -14.88
CA SER A 167 -7.25 22.50 -15.07
C SER A 167 -7.41 21.11 -14.46
N ASP A 168 -6.95 20.08 -15.16
CA ASP A 168 -6.82 18.71 -14.64
C ASP A 168 -5.41 18.37 -14.17
N ALA A 169 -4.50 19.35 -14.17
CA ALA A 169 -3.13 19.21 -13.68
C ALA A 169 -3.08 18.89 -12.18
N GLY A 170 -2.17 18.02 -11.79
CA GLY A 170 -1.97 17.59 -10.42
C GLY A 170 -2.99 16.55 -9.92
N VAL A 171 -3.94 16.10 -10.75
CA VAL A 171 -5.01 15.20 -10.28
C VAL A 171 -4.59 13.73 -10.34
N VAL A 172 -3.97 13.31 -11.44
CA VAL A 172 -3.61 11.91 -11.68
C VAL A 172 -2.18 11.79 -12.18
N TYR A 173 -1.40 10.97 -11.48
CA TYR A 173 -0.06 10.56 -11.90
C TYR A 173 -0.10 9.13 -12.46
N ILE A 174 0.51 8.93 -13.63
CA ILE A 174 0.71 7.62 -14.26
C ILE A 174 2.22 7.34 -14.33
N ASP A 175 2.67 6.25 -13.71
CA ASP A 175 4.08 5.86 -13.71
C ASP A 175 4.63 5.68 -15.13
N GLY A 176 5.83 6.20 -15.38
CA GLY A 176 6.45 6.19 -16.70
C GLY A 176 5.88 7.19 -17.71
N VAL A 177 4.81 7.92 -17.37
CA VAL A 177 4.23 8.96 -18.23
C VAL A 177 4.30 10.33 -17.56
N GLY A 178 3.98 10.41 -16.27
CA GLY A 178 3.89 11.66 -15.52
C GLY A 178 2.43 12.07 -15.26
N ASP A 179 2.16 13.37 -15.29
CA ASP A 179 0.83 13.94 -15.07
C ASP A 179 -0.09 13.62 -16.26
N LEU A 180 -1.27 13.06 -15.98
CA LEU A 180 -2.26 12.66 -16.98
C LEU A 180 -2.75 13.85 -17.85
N SER A 181 -2.79 15.07 -17.29
CA SER A 181 -3.16 16.28 -18.05
C SER A 181 -2.25 16.51 -19.27
N SER A 182 -0.97 16.16 -19.13
CA SER A 182 0.05 16.29 -20.17
C SER A 182 0.21 15.05 -21.05
N ALA A 183 -0.45 13.95 -20.69
CA ALA A 183 -0.34 12.67 -21.40
C ALA A 183 -1.01 12.72 -22.77
N ARG A 184 -0.28 12.20 -23.78
CA ARG A 184 -0.78 11.97 -25.13
C ARG A 184 -0.95 10.48 -25.36
N PHE A 185 -2.00 10.09 -26.08
CA PHE A 185 -2.33 8.71 -26.40
C PHE A 185 -1.96 8.39 -27.85
N PRO A 186 -1.43 7.20 -28.15
CA PRO A 186 -1.06 6.11 -27.22
C PRO A 186 0.07 6.53 -26.26
N LEU A 187 0.15 5.90 -25.08
CA LEU A 187 1.04 6.35 -24.02
C LEU A 187 2.52 6.06 -24.36
N ASN A 188 3.31 7.12 -24.38
CA ASN A 188 4.76 7.02 -24.51
C ASN A 188 5.40 6.75 -23.15
N HIS A 189 5.68 5.47 -22.88
CA HIS A 189 6.35 5.03 -21.66
C HIS A 189 7.81 5.50 -21.67
N ARG A 190 8.17 6.32 -20.68
CA ARG A 190 9.52 6.79 -20.43
C ARG A 190 10.11 6.05 -19.24
N THR A 191 11.39 5.72 -19.31
CA THR A 191 12.15 5.27 -18.14
C THR A 191 12.35 6.45 -17.20
N MET A 192 11.38 6.66 -16.30
CA MET A 192 11.41 7.71 -15.30
C MET A 192 11.58 7.10 -13.91
N GLU A 193 12.27 7.83 -13.03
CA GLU A 193 12.23 7.52 -11.61
C GLU A 193 10.87 7.89 -11.02
N LEU A 194 10.49 7.22 -9.93
CA LEU A 194 9.30 7.60 -9.19
C LEU A 194 9.50 8.98 -8.57
N PRO A 195 8.51 9.89 -8.68
CA PRO A 195 8.56 11.19 -8.04
C PRO A 195 8.77 11.10 -6.54
N SER A 196 9.23 12.21 -5.96
CA SER A 196 9.34 12.31 -4.50
C SER A 196 7.98 12.16 -3.82
N LEU A 197 7.96 11.79 -2.54
CA LEU A 197 6.71 11.70 -1.77
C LEU A 197 5.95 13.04 -1.74
N PHE A 198 6.68 14.17 -1.80
CA PHE A 198 6.10 15.52 -1.75
C PHE A 198 5.41 15.92 -3.05
N GLU A 199 5.75 15.25 -4.16
CA GLU A 199 5.02 15.35 -5.42
C GLU A 199 3.84 14.38 -5.43
N LEU A 200 4.07 13.10 -5.09
CA LEU A 200 3.03 12.07 -5.10
C LEU A 200 1.84 12.40 -4.19
N VAL A 201 2.07 13.04 -3.04
CA VAL A 201 1.01 13.43 -2.09
C VAL A 201 0.02 14.44 -2.64
N ASN A 202 0.38 15.19 -3.69
CA ASN A 202 -0.50 16.21 -4.27
C ASN A 202 -1.50 15.60 -5.27
N TYR A 203 -1.23 14.39 -5.78
CA TYR A 203 -2.15 13.70 -6.67
C TYR A 203 -3.31 13.06 -5.91
N LEU A 204 -4.50 13.05 -6.53
CA LEU A 204 -5.65 12.29 -6.07
C LEU A 204 -5.48 10.80 -6.35
N MET A 205 -4.93 10.46 -7.52
CA MET A 205 -4.69 9.08 -7.96
C MET A 205 -3.24 8.92 -8.44
N VAL A 206 -2.61 7.84 -8.01
CA VAL A 206 -1.27 7.43 -8.47
C VAL A 206 -1.41 6.02 -9.03
N VAL A 207 -1.20 5.85 -10.34
CA VAL A 207 -1.32 4.57 -11.04
C VAL A 207 0.08 4.04 -11.34
N VAL A 208 0.36 2.82 -10.88
CA VAL A 208 1.69 2.21 -10.91
C VAL A 208 1.58 0.76 -11.40
N PRO A 209 2.38 0.33 -12.40
CA PRO A 209 2.34 -1.04 -12.86
C PRO A 209 3.02 -2.01 -11.88
N PHE A 210 2.69 -3.31 -11.95
CA PHE A 210 3.35 -4.34 -11.15
C PHE A 210 4.86 -4.41 -11.38
N SER A 211 5.35 -4.16 -12.61
CA SER A 211 6.78 -4.09 -12.91
C SER A 211 7.50 -3.02 -12.06
N ARG A 212 6.87 -1.86 -11.82
CA ARG A 212 7.42 -0.80 -10.97
C ARG A 212 7.50 -1.23 -9.52
N ILE A 213 6.46 -1.89 -9.01
CA ILE A 213 6.47 -2.45 -7.65
C ILE A 213 7.63 -3.44 -7.47
N LYS A 214 7.81 -4.33 -8.46
CA LYS A 214 8.92 -5.29 -8.48
C LYS A 214 10.28 -4.59 -8.47
N GLN A 215 10.44 -3.55 -9.29
CA GLN A 215 11.65 -2.73 -9.31
C GLN A 215 11.95 -2.08 -7.95
N GLN A 216 10.95 -1.45 -7.32
CA GLN A 216 11.08 -0.80 -6.01
C GLN A 216 11.47 -1.80 -4.91
N TYR A 217 10.93 -3.02 -4.98
CA TYR A 217 11.36 -4.09 -4.09
C TYR A 217 12.83 -4.44 -4.26
N TYR A 218 13.33 -4.63 -5.48
CA TYR A 218 14.72 -5.00 -5.70
C TYR A 218 15.69 -3.90 -5.28
N LEU A 219 15.36 -2.64 -5.56
CA LEU A 219 16.14 -1.50 -5.09
C LEU A 219 16.24 -1.50 -3.56
N ARG A 220 15.13 -1.76 -2.86
CA ARG A 220 15.12 -1.89 -1.40
C ARG A 220 15.94 -3.08 -0.90
N LYS A 221 15.87 -4.23 -1.58
CA LYS A 221 16.59 -5.45 -1.20
C LYS A 221 18.11 -5.27 -1.36
N ARG A 222 18.55 -4.61 -2.43
CA ARG A 222 19.96 -4.27 -2.68
C ARG A 222 20.52 -3.34 -1.60
N ARG A 223 19.84 -2.23 -1.32
CA ARG A 223 20.26 -1.24 -0.31
C ARG A 223 20.40 -1.86 1.08
N ARG A 224 19.45 -2.71 1.49
CA ARG A 224 19.54 -3.44 2.76
C ARG A 224 20.75 -4.36 2.87
N LYS A 225 21.31 -4.83 1.76
CA LYS A 225 22.53 -5.63 1.76
C LYS A 225 23.74 -4.71 1.97
N GLU A 226 23.77 -3.59 1.25
CA GLU A 226 24.80 -2.55 1.38
C GLU A 226 24.86 -1.96 2.80
N ASP A 227 23.71 -1.64 3.42
CA ASP A 227 23.63 -1.12 4.80
C ASP A 227 24.11 -2.11 5.88
N VAL A 228 24.06 -3.42 5.60
CA VAL A 228 24.56 -4.45 6.53
C VAL A 228 26.07 -4.59 6.44
N ASP A 229 26.65 -4.24 5.29
CA ASP A 229 28.09 -4.27 5.05
C ASP A 229 28.78 -2.98 5.56
N ASP A 230 28.04 -1.87 5.76
CA ASP A 230 28.54 -0.62 6.35
C ASP A 230 28.28 -0.55 7.88
N VAL A 231 29.35 -0.65 8.66
CA VAL A 231 29.32 -0.70 10.14
C VAL A 231 29.07 0.70 10.77
N THR A 232 29.03 1.77 9.97
CA THR A 232 28.78 3.12 10.49
C THR A 232 27.30 3.49 10.47
N GLY A 233 26.59 3.07 11.53
CA GLY A 233 25.17 3.35 11.77
C GLY A 233 24.84 4.86 11.89
N GLY A 234 24.69 5.54 10.75
CA GLY A 234 24.03 6.83 10.65
C GLY A 234 22.52 6.64 10.51
N GLU A 235 21.75 7.21 11.44
CA GLU A 235 20.27 7.23 11.44
C GLU A 235 19.66 8.09 10.31
N ASN A 236 20.09 7.92 9.06
CA ASN A 236 19.41 8.51 7.90
C ASN A 236 18.42 7.50 7.32
N GLY A 237 17.32 7.27 8.06
CA GLY A 237 16.16 6.50 7.58
C GLY A 237 15.37 7.17 6.45
N THR A 238 16.00 8.03 5.65
CA THR A 238 15.41 8.92 4.65
C THR A 238 15.36 8.35 3.23
N GLU A 239 16.01 7.23 2.94
CA GLU A 239 16.12 6.68 1.57
C GLU A 239 15.32 5.39 1.36
N SER A 240 14.06 5.39 1.79
CA SER A 240 13.10 4.34 1.42
C SER A 240 12.34 4.73 0.15
N SER A 241 11.85 3.75 -0.62
CA SER A 241 10.95 4.01 -1.77
C SER A 241 9.90 5.06 -1.40
N PRO A 242 9.62 6.08 -2.24
CA PRO A 242 8.58 7.08 -1.99
C PRO A 242 7.25 6.45 -1.57
N LEU A 243 6.91 5.29 -2.15
CA LEU A 243 5.68 4.55 -1.87
C LEU A 243 5.58 4.05 -0.42
N LEU A 244 6.72 3.80 0.24
CA LEU A 244 6.80 3.30 1.63
C LEU A 244 6.82 4.43 2.67
N GLN A 245 7.06 5.67 2.24
CA GLN A 245 7.10 6.85 3.11
C GLN A 245 5.72 7.46 3.37
N MET A 246 4.72 7.01 2.62
CA MET A 246 3.35 7.51 2.66
C MET A 246 2.43 6.50 3.36
N ARG A 247 1.48 7.03 4.14
CA ARG A 247 0.28 6.28 4.58
C ARG A 247 -0.84 6.63 3.63
N TRP A 248 -1.06 5.74 2.67
CA TRP A 248 -2.07 5.87 1.63
C TRP A 248 -3.47 5.92 2.21
N PHE A 249 -4.36 6.72 1.61
CA PHE A 249 -5.78 6.62 1.95
C PHE A 249 -6.35 5.30 1.45
N ARG A 250 -5.93 4.89 0.25
CA ARG A 250 -6.39 3.65 -0.35
C ARG A 250 -5.30 3.03 -1.21
N ILE A 251 -5.22 1.70 -1.16
CA ILE A 251 -4.53 0.88 -2.16
C ILE A 251 -5.58 0.05 -2.88
N VAL A 252 -5.52 0.05 -4.20
CA VAL A 252 -6.33 -0.78 -5.09
C VAL A 252 -5.37 -1.63 -5.90
N VAL A 253 -5.57 -2.94 -5.90
CA VAL A 253 -4.81 -3.86 -6.75
C VAL A 253 -5.77 -4.45 -7.76
N ASP A 254 -5.52 -4.18 -9.04
CA ASP A 254 -6.22 -4.79 -10.16
C ASP A 254 -5.57 -6.12 -10.54
N GLU A 255 -6.36 -7.03 -11.12
CA GLU A 255 -5.98 -8.43 -11.36
C GLU A 255 -5.35 -9.10 -10.13
N GLY A 256 -6.07 -9.00 -9.01
CA GLY A 256 -5.61 -9.46 -7.71
C GLY A 256 -5.15 -10.90 -7.60
N HIS A 257 -5.50 -11.77 -8.55
CA HIS A 257 -5.01 -13.15 -8.60
C HIS A 257 -3.47 -13.20 -8.65
N GLU A 258 -2.80 -12.19 -9.23
CA GLU A 258 -1.34 -12.07 -9.22
C GLU A 258 -0.74 -12.00 -7.78
N LEU A 259 -1.50 -11.47 -6.81
CA LEU A 259 -1.09 -11.48 -5.39
C LEU A 259 -1.19 -12.88 -4.78
N GLY A 260 -2.14 -13.68 -5.27
CA GLY A 260 -2.46 -15.02 -4.80
C GLY A 260 -1.53 -16.09 -5.34
N GLU A 261 -1.19 -16.06 -6.64
CA GLU A 261 -0.38 -17.11 -7.29
C GLU A 261 1.06 -17.15 -6.79
N ASN A 262 1.65 -15.98 -6.64
CA ASN A 262 3.02 -15.81 -6.20
C ASN A 262 3.21 -16.25 -4.75
N GLU A 263 4.20 -17.12 -4.47
CA GLU A 263 4.47 -17.61 -3.12
C GLU A 263 4.60 -16.47 -2.12
N ALA A 264 4.19 -16.70 -0.86
CA ALA A 264 4.30 -15.73 0.23
C ALA A 264 5.77 -15.45 0.56
N GLY A 265 6.41 -14.60 -0.25
CA GLY A 265 7.86 -14.44 -0.32
C GLY A 265 8.35 -13.87 -1.66
N ASN A 266 7.53 -13.98 -2.72
CA ASN A 266 7.74 -13.30 -3.99
C ASN A 266 7.68 -11.78 -3.81
N ASP A 267 8.58 -11.14 -4.56
CA ASP A 267 9.05 -9.77 -4.39
C ASP A 267 7.92 -8.71 -4.40
N ILE A 268 6.87 -8.95 -5.21
CA ILE A 268 5.75 -8.03 -5.39
C ILE A 268 4.79 -8.06 -4.19
N THR A 269 4.25 -9.23 -3.85
CA THR A 269 3.31 -9.41 -2.72
C THR A 269 3.98 -9.03 -1.39
N ALA A 270 5.28 -9.28 -1.23
CA ALA A 270 6.04 -8.85 -0.06
C ALA A 270 6.10 -7.32 0.07
N PHE A 271 6.34 -6.60 -1.03
CA PHE A 271 6.41 -5.14 -1.03
C PHE A 271 5.04 -4.51 -0.76
N ILE A 272 4.00 -4.95 -1.48
CA ILE A 272 2.63 -4.41 -1.38
C ILE A 272 2.07 -4.58 0.03
N ASN A 273 2.37 -5.71 0.69
CA ASN A 273 1.94 -5.95 2.07
C ASN A 273 2.58 -5.00 3.09
N VAL A 274 3.75 -4.43 2.80
CA VAL A 274 4.43 -3.48 3.70
C VAL A 274 3.93 -2.05 3.54
N LEU A 275 3.33 -1.69 2.39
CA LEU A 275 2.72 -0.37 2.18
C LEU A 275 1.70 -0.07 3.29
N ALA A 276 1.67 1.16 3.80
CA ALA A 276 0.70 1.56 4.81
C ALA A 276 -0.54 2.15 4.12
N ALA A 277 -1.72 1.66 4.46
CA ALA A 277 -2.96 2.18 3.89
C ALA A 277 -4.13 2.08 4.86
N GLU A 278 -5.05 3.04 4.78
CA GLU A 278 -6.30 3.01 5.53
C GLU A 278 -7.29 2.00 4.94
N ARG A 279 -7.36 1.91 3.60
CA ARG A 279 -8.30 1.05 2.88
C ARG A 279 -7.57 0.22 1.84
N ARG A 280 -7.97 -1.04 1.69
CA ARG A 280 -7.37 -1.98 0.75
C ARG A 280 -8.45 -2.64 -0.09
N TRP A 281 -8.28 -2.60 -1.40
CA TRP A 281 -9.20 -3.18 -2.37
C TRP A 281 -8.43 -4.11 -3.30
N VAL A 282 -9.05 -5.25 -3.59
CA VAL A 282 -8.63 -6.15 -4.66
C VAL A 282 -9.75 -6.18 -5.68
N MET A 283 -9.42 -5.95 -6.95
CA MET A 283 -10.31 -6.19 -8.07
C MET A 283 -9.78 -7.40 -8.83
N SER A 284 -10.63 -8.38 -9.09
CA SER A 284 -10.28 -9.55 -9.89
C SER A 284 -11.55 -10.13 -10.52
N GLY A 285 -11.46 -10.57 -11.78
CA GLY A 285 -12.52 -11.35 -12.40
C GLY A 285 -12.61 -12.75 -11.82
N THR A 286 -11.46 -13.33 -11.45
CA THR A 286 -11.32 -14.66 -10.85
C THR A 286 -10.32 -14.58 -9.70
N PRO A 287 -10.76 -14.56 -8.42
CA PRO A 287 -9.85 -14.38 -7.29
C PRO A 287 -8.92 -15.58 -7.04
N THR A 288 -9.25 -16.73 -7.63
CA THR A 288 -8.46 -17.96 -7.60
C THR A 288 -8.19 -18.46 -9.00
N THR A 289 -7.06 -19.12 -9.22
CA THR A 289 -6.74 -19.80 -10.49
C THR A 289 -6.96 -21.31 -10.35
N GLY A 290 -7.61 -21.89 -11.36
CA GLY A 290 -8.04 -23.29 -11.37
C GLY A 290 -9.47 -23.41 -11.90
N ASP A 291 -9.62 -24.05 -13.07
CA ASP A 291 -10.91 -24.27 -13.73
C ASP A 291 -11.46 -25.68 -13.50
N GLU A 292 -10.82 -26.46 -12.63
CA GLU A 292 -11.15 -27.86 -12.36
C GLU A 292 -11.47 -28.09 -10.89
N ASP A 293 -12.59 -28.76 -10.62
CA ASP A 293 -12.98 -29.19 -9.27
C ASP A 293 -12.22 -30.46 -8.87
N SER A 294 -10.93 -30.28 -8.61
CA SER A 294 -10.05 -31.34 -8.09
C SER A 294 -9.48 -30.91 -6.74
N LYS A 295 -9.18 -31.91 -5.88
CA LYS A 295 -8.59 -31.64 -4.56
C LYS A 295 -7.29 -30.82 -4.64
N GLY A 296 -6.49 -31.03 -5.68
CA GLY A 296 -5.25 -30.28 -5.91
C GLY A 296 -5.49 -28.82 -6.26
N PHE A 297 -6.42 -28.53 -7.18
CA PHE A 297 -6.76 -27.15 -7.56
C PHE A 297 -7.44 -26.40 -6.41
N ASN A 298 -8.33 -27.07 -5.67
CA ASN A 298 -8.98 -26.49 -4.50
C ASN A 298 -7.96 -26.12 -3.40
N ASP A 299 -6.92 -26.94 -3.19
CA ASP A 299 -5.83 -26.63 -2.25
C ASP A 299 -5.09 -25.33 -2.62
N VAL A 300 -4.79 -25.17 -3.91
CA VAL A 300 -4.15 -23.96 -4.46
C VAL A 300 -5.07 -22.75 -4.31
N GLY A 301 -6.33 -22.85 -4.74
CA GLY A 301 -7.31 -21.76 -4.65
C GLY A 301 -7.51 -21.27 -3.21
N LEU A 302 -7.65 -22.19 -2.24
CA LEU A 302 -7.76 -21.84 -0.82
C LEU A 302 -6.49 -21.16 -0.28
N THR A 303 -5.31 -21.55 -0.78
CA THR A 303 -4.05 -20.89 -0.42
C THR A 303 -3.98 -19.47 -1.00
N GLN A 304 -4.47 -19.27 -2.23
CA GLN A 304 -4.53 -17.96 -2.87
C GLN A 304 -5.50 -17.03 -2.13
N LEU A 305 -6.69 -17.53 -1.75
CA LEU A 305 -7.64 -16.78 -0.92
C LEU A 305 -7.01 -16.34 0.40
N GLN A 306 -6.29 -17.22 1.09
CA GLN A 306 -5.57 -16.87 2.32
C GLN A 306 -4.56 -15.73 2.10
N ARG A 307 -3.85 -15.74 0.97
CA ARG A 307 -2.90 -14.66 0.62
C ARG A 307 -3.61 -13.33 0.34
N LEU A 308 -4.78 -13.36 -0.30
CA LEU A 308 -5.62 -12.17 -0.46
C LEU A 308 -6.10 -11.65 0.89
N LEU A 309 -6.50 -12.52 1.82
CA LEU A 309 -6.91 -12.13 3.17
C LEU A 309 -5.75 -11.48 3.94
N LEU A 310 -4.50 -11.96 3.78
CA LEU A 310 -3.30 -11.30 4.33
C LEU A 310 -3.12 -9.88 3.77
N PHE A 311 -3.35 -9.69 2.47
CA PHE A 311 -3.32 -8.36 1.88
C PHE A 311 -4.43 -7.47 2.45
N LEU A 312 -5.67 -7.97 2.50
CA LEU A 312 -6.84 -7.26 3.01
C LEU A 312 -6.78 -7.00 4.52
N ARG A 313 -5.86 -7.66 5.24
CA ARG A 313 -5.71 -7.61 6.70
C ARG A 313 -6.98 -8.06 7.43
N HIS A 314 -7.62 -9.12 6.94
CA HIS A 314 -8.75 -9.75 7.63
C HIS A 314 -8.40 -10.08 9.08
N GLU A 315 -9.30 -9.81 10.02
CA GLU A 315 -9.04 -9.85 11.47
C GLU A 315 -8.51 -11.20 11.95
N GLU A 316 -9.05 -12.31 11.45
CA GLU A 316 -8.66 -13.67 11.85
C GLU A 316 -7.64 -14.31 10.89
N TYR A 317 -7.95 -14.34 9.59
CA TYR A 317 -7.15 -15.06 8.58
C TYR A 317 -6.13 -14.22 7.83
N GLY A 318 -6.19 -12.89 8.00
CA GLY A 318 -5.33 -11.92 7.35
C GLY A 318 -4.30 -11.29 8.28
N THR A 319 -4.32 -11.67 9.56
CA THR A 319 -3.45 -11.13 10.60
C THR A 319 -2.39 -12.15 10.99
N THR A 320 -1.14 -11.71 11.02
CA THR A 320 -0.07 -12.54 11.54
C THR A 320 -0.11 -12.46 13.07
N LYS A 321 -0.52 -13.52 13.79
CA LYS A 321 -0.54 -13.51 15.27
C LYS A 321 0.89 -13.53 15.87
N VAL A 322 1.54 -12.37 15.81
CA VAL A 322 2.32 -11.72 16.91
C VAL A 322 1.39 -10.69 17.60
N GLU A 323 0.07 -10.87 17.41
CA GLU A 323 -1.03 -10.03 17.90
C GLU A 323 -1.76 -10.67 19.10
N THR A 324 -1.33 -11.81 19.60
CA THR A 324 -1.84 -12.43 20.84
C THR A 324 -0.73 -13.27 21.48
N LEU A 325 -0.07 -12.70 22.50
CA LEU A 325 0.99 -13.28 23.35
C LEU A 325 2.30 -13.48 22.55
N GLU A 326 3.46 -12.93 22.90
CA GLU A 326 4.20 -13.12 24.14
C GLU A 326 5.28 -12.04 24.39
N THR A 327 5.72 -12.07 25.63
CA THR A 327 6.73 -11.32 26.36
C THR A 327 8.17 -11.71 25.95
N GLN A 328 9.05 -10.71 26.01
CA GLN A 328 10.51 -10.77 26.16
C GLN A 328 11.42 -10.90 24.93
N SER A 329 12.23 -9.83 24.84
CA SER A 329 13.59 -9.70 24.31
C SER A 329 13.83 -9.64 22.78
N SER A 330 14.88 -8.88 22.51
CA SER A 330 15.36 -8.29 21.28
C SER A 330 15.78 -9.29 20.21
N GLY A 331 15.45 -8.96 18.95
CA GLY A 331 16.25 -9.32 17.78
C GLY A 331 15.89 -10.64 17.09
N SER A 332 15.02 -10.60 16.08
CA SER A 332 15.15 -11.41 14.86
C SER A 332 14.02 -11.12 13.87
N SER A 333 14.31 -11.26 12.57
CA SER A 333 13.33 -11.32 11.47
C SER A 333 12.44 -12.59 11.51
N SER A 334 12.52 -13.38 12.58
CA SER A 334 11.83 -14.66 12.79
C SER A 334 10.36 -14.50 13.18
N GLY A 335 10.03 -13.50 14.01
CA GLY A 335 8.66 -13.33 14.55
C GLY A 335 7.59 -13.05 13.47
N ARG A 336 7.95 -12.34 12.39
CA ARG A 336 7.03 -12.06 11.27
C ARG A 336 6.73 -13.31 10.43
N LYS A 337 7.65 -14.29 10.40
CA LYS A 337 7.43 -15.60 9.77
C LYS A 337 6.51 -16.46 10.64
N GLN A 338 6.68 -16.45 11.97
CA GLN A 338 5.81 -17.18 12.91
C GLN A 338 4.35 -16.73 12.87
N GLY A 339 4.07 -15.42 12.84
CA GLY A 339 2.68 -14.95 12.79
C GLY A 339 1.97 -15.30 11.48
N LYS A 340 2.66 -15.24 10.32
CA LYS A 340 2.12 -15.72 9.05
C LYS A 340 1.84 -17.22 9.10
N ALA A 341 2.73 -17.99 9.72
CA ALA A 341 2.53 -19.42 9.92
C ALA A 341 1.31 -19.73 10.79
N LYS A 342 1.02 -18.91 11.81
CA LYS A 342 -0.17 -19.06 12.65
C LYS A 342 -1.48 -18.68 11.95
N ALA A 343 -1.52 -17.56 11.22
CA ALA A 343 -2.68 -17.20 10.40
C ALA A 343 -3.00 -18.29 9.37
N LYS A 344 -1.93 -18.79 8.73
CA LYS A 344 -2.00 -19.93 7.84
C LYS A 344 -2.49 -21.18 8.58
N SER A 345 -2.01 -21.44 9.80
CA SER A 345 -2.45 -22.56 10.61
C SER A 345 -3.93 -22.46 11.00
N GLU A 346 -4.41 -21.27 11.41
CA GLU A 346 -5.83 -21.06 11.77
C GLU A 346 -6.72 -21.22 10.53
N TRP A 347 -6.30 -20.67 9.38
CA TRP A 347 -6.95 -20.92 8.08
C TRP A 347 -6.94 -22.40 7.70
N ASP A 348 -5.80 -23.08 7.88
CA ASP A 348 -5.65 -24.48 7.54
C ASP A 348 -6.57 -25.35 8.41
N THR A 349 -6.62 -25.09 9.72
CA THR A 349 -7.45 -25.83 10.68
C THR A 349 -8.94 -25.58 10.50
N MET A 350 -9.36 -24.32 10.32
CA MET A 350 -10.78 -23.95 10.32
C MET A 350 -11.43 -24.03 8.94
N VAL A 351 -10.66 -23.78 7.88
CA VAL A 351 -11.20 -23.66 6.52
C VAL A 351 -10.60 -24.72 5.61
N LYS A 352 -9.28 -24.70 5.40
CA LYS A 352 -8.64 -25.44 4.32
C LYS A 352 -8.79 -26.95 4.46
N ILE A 353 -8.36 -27.50 5.59
CA ILE A 353 -8.37 -28.96 5.84
C ILE A 353 -9.81 -29.49 5.90
N PRO A 354 -10.75 -28.90 6.66
CA PRO A 354 -12.15 -29.33 6.65
C PRO A 354 -12.78 -29.27 5.26
N PHE A 355 -12.55 -28.19 4.49
CA PHE A 355 -13.07 -28.05 3.13
C PHE A 355 -12.54 -29.14 2.19
N LEU A 356 -11.23 -29.40 2.21
CA LEU A 356 -10.58 -30.43 1.38
C LEU A 356 -11.00 -31.86 1.78
N ASN A 357 -11.46 -32.05 3.01
CA ASN A 357 -12.06 -33.29 3.50
C ASN A 357 -13.57 -33.34 3.31
N GLN A 358 -14.17 -32.38 2.60
CA GLN A 358 -15.60 -32.28 2.31
C GLN A 358 -16.49 -32.20 3.56
N GLN A 359 -15.96 -31.62 4.64
CA GLN A 359 -16.73 -31.35 5.86
C GLN A 359 -17.52 -30.05 5.71
N ASP A 360 -18.79 -30.05 6.12
CA ASP A 360 -19.67 -28.88 5.98
C ASP A 360 -19.15 -27.66 6.72
N ALA A 361 -18.58 -27.85 7.91
CA ALA A 361 -17.99 -26.79 8.72
C ALA A 361 -16.96 -25.94 7.95
N GLY A 362 -16.12 -26.57 7.11
CA GLY A 362 -15.13 -25.83 6.30
C GLY A 362 -15.76 -24.99 5.20
N ARG A 363 -16.85 -25.47 4.60
CA ARG A 363 -17.60 -24.73 3.58
C ARG A 363 -18.35 -23.56 4.20
N GLU A 364 -19.04 -23.79 5.31
CA GLU A 364 -19.77 -22.75 6.04
C GLU A 364 -18.84 -21.62 6.47
N GLU A 365 -17.66 -21.96 7.01
CA GLU A 365 -16.66 -20.98 7.42
C GLU A 365 -16.08 -20.21 6.25
N LEU A 366 -15.77 -20.89 5.14
CA LEU A 366 -15.35 -20.21 3.90
C LEU A 366 -16.41 -19.21 3.43
N PHE A 367 -17.69 -19.60 3.41
CA PHE A 367 -18.78 -18.71 3.01
C PHE A 367 -18.97 -17.54 3.97
N ARG A 368 -18.81 -17.76 5.29
CA ARG A 368 -18.85 -16.69 6.29
C ARG A 368 -17.80 -15.62 5.97
N VAL A 369 -16.55 -16.03 5.81
CA VAL A 369 -15.42 -15.14 5.50
C VAL A 369 -15.67 -14.40 4.18
N LEU A 370 -16.03 -15.12 3.12
CA LEU A 370 -16.25 -14.50 1.81
C LEU A 370 -17.41 -13.50 1.82
N ARG A 371 -18.50 -13.76 2.57
CA ARG A 371 -19.62 -12.81 2.71
C ARG A 371 -19.22 -11.50 3.37
N GLU A 372 -18.23 -11.51 4.27
CA GLU A 372 -17.76 -10.32 4.97
C GLU A 372 -16.86 -9.44 4.09
N VAL A 373 -16.05 -10.04 3.22
CA VAL A 373 -14.99 -9.31 2.48
C VAL A 373 -15.20 -9.22 0.97
N MET A 374 -16.05 -10.06 0.38
CA MET A 374 -16.20 -10.18 -1.07
C MET A 374 -17.57 -9.71 -1.53
N VAL A 375 -17.56 -8.88 -2.57
CA VAL A 375 -18.75 -8.52 -3.35
C VAL A 375 -18.56 -9.08 -4.75
N MET A 376 -19.41 -10.03 -5.14
CA MET A 376 -19.35 -10.69 -6.45
C MET A 376 -20.72 -10.60 -7.13
N HIS A 377 -20.74 -10.27 -8.41
CA HIS A 377 -21.92 -10.32 -9.26
C HIS A 377 -21.63 -11.23 -10.45
N LYS A 378 -22.59 -12.08 -10.82
CA LYS A 378 -22.55 -12.87 -12.05
C LYS A 378 -23.14 -12.04 -13.19
N LYS A 379 -22.75 -12.36 -14.43
CA LYS A 379 -23.34 -11.72 -15.63
C LYS A 379 -24.87 -11.86 -15.66
N GLN A 380 -25.40 -12.95 -15.10
CA GLN A 380 -26.83 -13.23 -14.98
C GLN A 380 -27.55 -12.25 -14.03
N ASP A 381 -26.87 -11.77 -12.99
CA ASP A 381 -27.45 -10.88 -11.96
C ASP A 381 -27.64 -9.45 -12.47
N ILE A 382 -26.94 -9.08 -13.56
CA ILE A 382 -26.88 -7.70 -14.09
C ILE A 382 -27.90 -7.50 -15.23
N GLY A 383 -28.61 -8.56 -15.66
CA GLY A 383 -29.58 -8.46 -16.75
C GLY A 383 -28.96 -8.05 -18.10
N LEU A 384 -27.70 -8.40 -18.32
CA LEU A 384 -27.01 -8.10 -19.58
C LEU A 384 -27.68 -8.83 -20.75
N PRO A 385 -27.70 -8.24 -21.96
CA PRO A 385 -28.15 -8.94 -23.16
C PRO A 385 -27.43 -10.27 -23.30
N LYS A 386 -28.13 -11.31 -23.78
CA LYS A 386 -27.51 -12.61 -24.02
C LYS A 386 -26.25 -12.41 -24.89
N PRO A 387 -25.07 -12.89 -24.44
CA PRO A 387 -23.84 -12.69 -25.19
C PRO A 387 -23.99 -13.30 -26.58
N VAL A 388 -23.67 -12.50 -27.61
CA VAL A 388 -23.60 -12.99 -28.98
C VAL A 388 -22.22 -13.59 -29.16
N PHE A 389 -22.14 -14.92 -29.11
CA PHE A 389 -20.92 -15.63 -29.45
C PHE A 389 -20.80 -15.67 -30.97
N LYS A 390 -19.94 -14.80 -31.53
CA LYS A 390 -19.49 -14.94 -32.91
C LYS A 390 -18.23 -15.80 -32.89
N GLN A 391 -18.40 -17.11 -33.09
CA GLN A 391 -17.28 -18.00 -33.31
C GLN A 391 -16.75 -17.72 -34.71
N GLY A 392 -15.62 -17.01 -34.80
CA GLY A 392 -14.95 -16.75 -36.06
C GLY A 392 -13.97 -17.89 -36.34
N GLU A 393 -14.34 -18.84 -37.19
CA GLU A 393 -13.35 -19.73 -37.78
C GLU A 393 -12.69 -19.00 -38.95
N VAL A 394 -11.44 -18.63 -38.77
CA VAL A 394 -10.60 -18.13 -39.86
C VAL A 394 -9.77 -19.31 -40.35
N THR A 395 -10.07 -19.79 -41.55
CA THR A 395 -9.20 -20.74 -42.24
C THR A 395 -7.94 -20.01 -42.66
N VAL A 396 -6.86 -20.18 -41.90
CA VAL A 396 -5.55 -19.67 -42.28
C VAL A 396 -5.00 -20.60 -43.36
N HIS A 397 -4.76 -20.07 -44.56
CA HIS A 397 -4.15 -20.87 -45.62
C HIS A 397 -2.68 -21.12 -45.29
N ILE A 398 -2.38 -22.33 -44.86
CA ILE A 398 -1.00 -22.81 -44.73
C ILE A 398 -0.59 -23.37 -46.10
N PRO A 399 0.51 -22.89 -46.72
CA PRO A 399 1.05 -23.49 -47.92
C PRO A 399 1.28 -24.99 -47.73
N GLN A 400 0.92 -25.79 -48.75
CA GLN A 400 0.86 -27.25 -48.64
C GLN A 400 2.21 -27.87 -48.25
N GLU A 401 3.31 -27.26 -48.70
CA GLU A 401 4.69 -27.61 -48.34
C GLU A 401 4.90 -27.45 -46.83
N VAL A 402 4.61 -26.28 -46.28
CA VAL A 402 4.75 -25.98 -44.84
C VAL A 402 3.86 -26.90 -43.99
N GLY A 403 2.61 -27.11 -44.41
CA GLY A 403 1.68 -28.01 -43.73
C GLY A 403 2.17 -29.45 -43.69
N SER A 404 2.71 -29.95 -44.81
CA SER A 404 3.26 -31.31 -44.90
C SER A 404 4.52 -31.51 -44.03
N HIS A 405 5.36 -30.48 -43.92
CA HIS A 405 6.54 -30.49 -43.05
C HIS A 405 6.17 -30.47 -41.57
N ILE A 406 5.18 -29.67 -41.17
CA ILE A 406 4.67 -29.64 -39.79
C ILE A 406 4.09 -31.01 -39.40
N VAL A 407 3.26 -31.60 -40.27
CA VAL A 407 2.67 -32.93 -40.01
C VAL A 407 3.75 -34.01 -39.92
N ASN A 408 4.77 -33.97 -40.78
CA ASN A 408 5.89 -34.91 -40.73
C ASN A 408 6.76 -34.71 -39.48
N ALA A 409 7.04 -33.47 -39.07
CA ALA A 409 7.80 -33.17 -37.86
C ALA A 409 7.08 -33.66 -36.60
N VAL A 410 5.75 -33.47 -36.52
CA VAL A 410 4.93 -33.95 -35.40
C VAL A 410 4.86 -35.48 -35.37
N LYS A 411 4.78 -36.15 -36.53
CA LYS A 411 4.74 -37.62 -36.60
C LYS A 411 6.08 -38.30 -36.34
N THR A 412 7.19 -37.65 -36.68
CA THR A 412 8.54 -38.26 -36.63
C THR A 412 9.40 -37.76 -35.47
N GLY A 413 9.00 -36.68 -34.78
CA GLY A 413 9.73 -36.11 -33.65
C GLY A 413 11.06 -35.45 -34.04
N ARG A 414 11.32 -35.21 -35.33
CA ARG A 414 12.55 -34.57 -35.83
C ARG A 414 12.20 -33.28 -36.58
N ILE A 415 12.80 -32.17 -36.15
CA ILE A 415 12.75 -30.89 -36.87
C ILE A 415 13.89 -30.91 -37.90
N PHE A 416 13.55 -30.89 -39.19
CA PHE A 416 14.55 -30.75 -40.25
C PHE A 416 14.93 -29.26 -40.37
N THR A 417 16.19 -28.94 -40.11
CA THR A 417 16.73 -27.57 -40.03
C THR A 417 16.91 -26.88 -41.38
N ASP A 418 16.67 -27.55 -42.50
CA ASP A 418 16.96 -27.02 -43.85
C ASP A 418 15.94 -25.98 -44.36
N THR A 419 14.97 -25.56 -43.53
CA THR A 419 13.84 -24.73 -43.99
C THR A 419 14.02 -23.22 -43.83
N TYR A 420 15.14 -22.74 -43.28
CA TYR A 420 15.37 -21.30 -43.12
C TYR A 420 15.94 -20.61 -44.37
N GLU A 421 16.47 -21.35 -45.36
CA GLU A 421 17.09 -20.75 -46.55
C GLU A 421 16.12 -20.53 -47.73
N LYS A 422 14.85 -20.92 -47.63
CA LYS A 422 13.87 -20.80 -48.73
C LYS A 422 12.69 -19.86 -48.45
N LEU A 423 12.68 -19.15 -47.32
CA LEU A 423 11.56 -18.27 -46.92
C LEU A 423 11.97 -16.79 -46.69
N THR A 424 13.16 -16.38 -47.14
CA THR A 424 13.46 -14.97 -47.46
C THR A 424 13.15 -14.71 -48.93
#